data_AF-A0A1V1TT19-F1
#
_entry.id   AF-A0A1V1TT19-F1
#
_cell.length_a   1.000
_cell.length_b   1.000
_cell.length_c   1.000
_cell.angle_alpha   90.00
_cell.angle_beta   90.00
_cell.angle_gamma   90.00
#
_symmetry.space_group_name_H-M   'P 1'
#
loop_
_entity.id
_entity.type
_entity.pdbx_description
1 polymer ?
#
loop_
_entity_poly.entity_id
_entity_poly.type
_entity_poly.pdbx_seq_one_letter_code
_entity_poly.pdbx_strand_id
1 'polypeptide(L)'
;MANTSKPSADFLTVAQNVLDRHDEVARKKMLETARKAVAMLEAPLESVWRIITSPHTPAALMTLLKAGVVQEIAKSDSAVSANHLAKISGADKLLIVRLLRPLSASGIVSETKQEEYTRTPITKMLMDRALLGGYQFM
;
A
#
# COMPACT_ATOMS: atom_id res chain seq x y z
N MET A 1 -22.62 -8.24 29.65
CA MET A 1 -21.59 -7.54 28.85
C MET A 1 -21.98 -7.69 27.39
N ALA A 2 -22.25 -6.61 26.66
CA ALA A 2 -22.60 -6.69 25.24
C ALA A 2 -21.38 -7.23 24.44
N ASN A 3 -21.61 -8.17 23.52
CA ASN A 3 -20.54 -8.73 22.70
C ASN A 3 -20.05 -7.67 21.70
N THR A 4 -18.97 -6.97 22.06
CA THR A 4 -18.36 -5.88 21.28
C THR A 4 -17.83 -6.33 19.91
N SER A 5 -17.71 -7.64 19.66
CA SER A 5 -17.24 -8.19 18.38
C SER A 5 -18.31 -8.23 17.28
N LYS A 6 -19.60 -8.24 17.64
CA LYS A 6 -20.70 -8.41 16.68
C LYS A 6 -20.82 -7.26 15.66
N PRO A 7 -20.79 -5.96 16.06
CA PRO A 7 -20.92 -4.85 15.10
C PRO A 7 -19.78 -4.81 14.08
N SER A 8 -18.55 -5.15 14.50
CA SER A 8 -17.39 -5.20 13.61
C SER A 8 -17.50 -6.34 12.60
N ALA A 9 -17.95 -7.53 13.03
CA ALA A 9 -18.19 -8.65 12.14
C ALA A 9 -19.27 -8.33 11.10
N ASP A 10 -20.39 -7.76 11.53
CA ASP A 10 -21.50 -7.36 10.65
C ASP A 10 -21.03 -6.35 9.59
N PHE A 11 -20.21 -5.36 9.97
CA PHE A 11 -19.63 -4.39 9.04
C PHE A 11 -18.77 -5.06 7.95
N LEU A 12 -17.91 -6.00 8.33
CA LEU A 12 -17.05 -6.73 7.38
C LEU A 12 -17.87 -7.63 6.45
N THR A 13 -18.91 -8.29 6.96
CA THR A 13 -19.83 -9.08 6.13
C THR A 13 -20.56 -8.22 5.11
N VAL A 14 -21.04 -7.04 5.50
CA VAL A 14 -21.68 -6.09 4.57
C VAL A 14 -20.68 -5.59 3.52
N ALA A 15 -19.45 -5.28 3.93
CA ALA A 15 -18.41 -4.86 2.98
C ALA A 15 -18.12 -5.96 1.95
N GLN A 16 -18.01 -7.22 2.36
CA GLN A 16 -17.80 -8.34 1.45
C GLN A 16 -18.94 -8.48 0.45
N ASN A 17 -20.20 -8.43 0.92
CA ASN A 17 -21.37 -8.50 0.03
C ASN A 17 -21.42 -7.36 -1.00
N VAL A 18 -20.94 -6.16 -0.66
CA VAL A 18 -20.85 -5.04 -1.62
C VAL A 18 -19.79 -5.33 -2.68
N LEU A 19 -18.64 -5.91 -2.27
CA LEU A 19 -17.57 -6.28 -3.20
C LEU A 19 -18.02 -7.39 -4.16
N ASP A 20 -18.71 -8.41 -3.67
CA ASP A 20 -19.18 -9.55 -4.48
C ASP A 20 -20.22 -9.14 -5.54
N ARG A 21 -20.96 -8.05 -5.30
CA ARG A 21 -21.93 -7.49 -6.26
C ARG A 21 -21.30 -6.65 -7.36
N HIS A 22 -20.02 -6.30 -7.23
CA HIS A 22 -19.31 -5.42 -8.16
C HIS A 22 -20.01 -4.08 -8.45
N ASP A 23 -20.77 -3.55 -7.48
CA ASP A 23 -21.44 -2.25 -7.58
C ASP A 23 -20.48 -1.14 -7.12
N GLU A 24 -19.95 -0.38 -8.09
CA GLU A 24 -19.02 0.73 -7.83
C GLU A 24 -19.64 1.88 -7.03
N VAL A 25 -20.93 2.16 -7.19
CA VAL A 25 -21.60 3.22 -6.44
C VAL A 25 -21.71 2.81 -4.97
N ALA A 26 -22.16 1.58 -4.72
CA ALA A 26 -22.20 1.02 -3.37
C ALA A 26 -20.80 0.92 -2.74
N ARG A 27 -19.78 0.47 -3.50
CA ARG A 27 -18.40 0.37 -3.02
C ARG A 27 -17.85 1.73 -2.59
N LYS A 28 -18.03 2.77 -3.41
CA LYS A 28 -17.57 4.13 -3.09
C LYS A 28 -18.28 4.69 -1.85
N LYS A 29 -19.60 4.50 -1.74
CA LYS A 29 -20.38 4.93 -0.58
C LYS A 29 -19.94 4.23 0.70
N MET A 30 -19.73 2.91 0.65
CA MET A 30 -19.25 2.14 1.79
C MET A 30 -17.84 2.59 2.23
N LEU A 31 -16.94 2.86 1.28
CA LEU A 31 -15.61 3.39 1.57
C LEU A 31 -15.65 4.78 2.22
N GLU A 32 -16.54 5.66 1.78
CA GLU A 32 -16.76 6.97 2.39
C GLU A 32 -17.23 6.82 3.86
N THR A 33 -18.21 5.95 4.10
CA THR A 33 -18.69 5.66 5.46
C THR A 33 -17.58 5.07 6.33
N ALA A 34 -16.76 4.16 5.81
CA ALA A 34 -15.62 3.59 6.53
C ALA A 34 -14.63 4.68 6.96
N ARG A 35 -14.31 5.62 6.06
CA ARG A 35 -13.42 6.76 6.37
C ARG A 35 -14.00 7.68 7.45
N LYS A 36 -15.31 7.93 7.43
CA LYS A 36 -16.00 8.69 8.49
C LYS A 36 -15.92 7.97 9.83
N ALA A 37 -16.12 6.65 9.84
CA ALA A 37 -15.98 5.85 11.05
C ALA A 37 -14.54 5.89 11.61
N VAL A 38 -13.52 5.80 10.74
CA VAL A 38 -12.11 5.97 11.14
C VAL A 38 -11.91 7.36 11.77
N ALA A 39 -12.39 8.43 11.14
CA ALA A 39 -12.24 9.78 11.69
C ALA A 39 -12.94 9.99 13.05
N MET A 40 -14.02 9.24 13.34
CA MET A 40 -14.69 9.29 14.64
C MET A 40 -13.97 8.48 15.73
N LEU A 41 -13.27 7.41 15.35
CA LEU A 41 -12.62 6.47 16.26
C LEU A 41 -11.13 6.75 16.47
N GLU A 42 -10.49 7.44 15.53
CA GLU A 42 -9.06 7.80 15.60
C GLU A 42 -8.84 8.83 16.73
N ALA A 43 -8.00 8.47 17.69
CA ALA A 43 -7.63 9.39 18.77
C ALA A 43 -6.65 10.47 18.25
N PRO A 44 -6.59 11.67 18.87
CA PRO A 44 -5.72 12.76 18.40
C PRO A 44 -4.25 12.36 18.24
N LEU A 45 -3.72 11.53 19.15
CA LEU A 45 -2.34 11.03 19.07
C LEU A 45 -2.10 10.20 17.80
N GLU A 46 -3.04 9.33 17.45
CA GLU A 46 -2.96 8.49 16.24
C GLU A 46 -3.03 9.35 14.98
N SER A 47 -3.89 10.36 14.95
CA SER A 47 -3.95 11.31 13.85
C SER A 47 -2.63 12.07 13.66
N VAL A 48 -1.98 12.49 14.75
CA VAL A 48 -0.67 13.15 14.69
C VAL A 48 0.40 12.20 14.17
N TRP A 49 0.44 10.96 14.63
CA TRP A 49 1.36 9.95 14.11
C TRP A 49 1.14 9.67 12.62
N ARG A 50 -0.11 9.61 12.17
CA ARG A 50 -0.44 9.47 10.74
C ARG A 50 0.10 10.64 9.91
N ILE A 51 0.04 11.87 10.43
CA ILE A 51 0.61 13.06 9.77
C ILE A 51 2.14 12.99 9.74
N ILE A 52 2.78 12.68 10.87
CA ILE A 52 4.24 12.57 10.96
C ILE A 52 4.76 11.49 10.00
N THR A 53 4.03 10.39 9.88
CA THR A 53 4.41 9.25 9.05
C THR A 53 4.06 9.41 7.57
N SER A 54 3.11 10.31 7.23
CA SER A 54 2.61 10.47 5.86
C SER A 54 3.67 10.73 4.76
N PRO A 55 4.79 11.45 4.99
CA PRO A 55 5.78 11.65 3.93
C PRO A 55 6.70 10.43 3.67
N HIS A 56 6.75 9.44 4.58
CA HIS A 56 7.71 8.33 4.49
C HIS A 56 7.43 7.43 3.28
N THR A 57 6.17 6.99 3.11
CA THR A 57 5.80 6.13 1.99
C THR A 57 5.97 6.83 0.63
N PRO A 58 5.48 8.07 0.43
CA PRO A 58 5.65 8.76 -0.84
C PRO A 58 7.12 9.03 -1.21
N ALA A 59 7.93 9.45 -0.23
CA ALA A 59 9.35 9.68 -0.43
C ALA A 59 10.08 8.39 -0.84
N ALA A 60 9.84 7.30 -0.10
CA ALA A 60 10.44 6.01 -0.42
C ALA A 60 9.98 5.48 -1.80
N LEU A 61 8.69 5.64 -2.13
CA LEU A 61 8.16 5.24 -3.43
C LEU A 61 8.83 6.01 -4.57
N MET A 62 8.97 7.32 -4.43
CA MET A 62 9.63 8.16 -5.44
C MET A 62 11.09 7.76 -5.64
N THR A 63 11.83 7.57 -4.55
CA THR A 63 13.24 7.13 -4.62
C THR A 63 13.36 5.78 -5.32
N LEU A 64 12.52 4.81 -4.96
CA LEU A 64 12.57 3.46 -5.53
C LEU A 64 12.09 3.41 -6.99
N LEU A 65 11.14 4.27 -7.39
CA LEU A 65 10.75 4.44 -8.79
C LEU A 65 11.90 5.01 -9.62
N LYS A 66 12.58 6.05 -9.13
CA LYS A 66 13.74 6.63 -9.83
C LYS A 66 14.91 5.65 -9.91
N ALA A 67 15.05 4.76 -8.92
CA ALA A 67 16.06 3.71 -8.88
C ALA A 67 15.70 2.45 -9.71
N GLY A 68 14.53 2.41 -10.36
CA GLY A 68 14.11 1.25 -11.17
C GLY A 68 13.61 0.04 -10.38
N VAL A 69 13.55 0.12 -9.05
CA VAL A 69 13.26 -1.01 -8.15
C VAL A 69 11.80 -1.43 -8.24
N VAL A 70 10.87 -0.47 -8.23
CA VAL A 70 9.43 -0.77 -8.29
C VAL A 70 9.05 -1.35 -9.65
N GLN A 71 9.70 -0.86 -10.72
CA GLN A 71 9.52 -1.37 -12.08
C GLN A 71 9.99 -2.82 -12.19
N GLU A 72 11.10 -3.17 -11.55
CA GLU A 72 11.59 -4.55 -11.52
C GLU A 72 10.61 -5.48 -10.79
N ILE A 73 10.12 -5.07 -9.61
CA ILE A 73 9.10 -5.83 -8.87
C ILE A 73 7.81 -5.97 -9.69
N ALA A 74 7.39 -4.92 -10.40
CA ALA A 74 6.15 -4.91 -11.17
C ALA A 74 6.19 -5.84 -12.41
N LYS A 75 7.37 -5.99 -13.02
CA LYS A 75 7.62 -6.87 -14.17
C LYS A 75 7.68 -8.34 -13.77
N SER A 76 8.20 -8.65 -12.59
CA SER A 76 8.38 -10.02 -12.13
C SER A 76 7.05 -10.69 -11.77
N ASP A 77 6.85 -11.93 -12.22
CA ASP A 77 5.75 -12.78 -11.79
C ASP A 77 6.05 -13.52 -10.48
N SER A 78 7.32 -13.61 -10.10
CA SER A 78 7.79 -14.23 -8.86
C SER A 78 8.37 -13.19 -7.89
N ALA A 79 8.54 -13.58 -6.62
CA ALA A 79 9.17 -12.74 -5.63
C ALA A 79 10.63 -12.43 -6.00
N VAL A 80 11.05 -11.18 -5.80
CA VAL A 80 12.36 -10.65 -6.15
C VAL A 80 13.14 -10.33 -4.88
N SER A 81 14.37 -10.84 -4.78
CA SER A 81 15.22 -10.63 -3.60
C SER A 81 15.78 -9.21 -3.53
N ALA A 82 15.98 -8.68 -2.31
CA ALA A 82 16.65 -7.39 -2.10
C ALA A 82 18.06 -7.34 -2.70
N ASN A 83 18.78 -8.48 -2.73
CA ASN A 83 20.11 -8.56 -3.36
C ASN A 83 20.05 -8.27 -4.87
N HIS A 84 19.02 -8.79 -5.55
CA HIS A 84 18.80 -8.53 -6.97
C HIS A 84 18.40 -7.07 -7.21
N LEU A 85 17.48 -6.55 -6.40
CA LEU A 85 17.05 -5.16 -6.48
C LEU A 85 18.19 -4.17 -6.24
N ALA A 86 19.09 -4.47 -5.29
CA ALA A 86 20.30 -3.69 -5.04
C ALA A 86 21.25 -3.69 -6.24
N LYS A 87 21.46 -4.85 -6.88
CA LYS A 87 22.30 -4.96 -8.09
C LYS A 87 21.75 -4.13 -9.24
N ILE A 88 20.45 -4.15 -9.48
CA ILE A 88 19.82 -3.42 -10.59
C ILE A 88 19.81 -1.91 -10.34
N SER A 89 19.52 -1.51 -9.10
CA SER A 89 19.47 -0.08 -8.74
C SER A 89 20.84 0.55 -8.55
N GLY A 90 21.89 -0.25 -8.33
CA GLY A 90 23.22 0.22 -7.91
C GLY A 90 23.25 0.77 -6.47
N ALA A 91 22.15 0.67 -5.73
CA ALA A 91 22.04 1.15 -4.36
C ALA A 91 22.44 0.09 -3.33
N ASP A 92 22.79 0.53 -2.14
CA ASP A 92 23.04 -0.36 -1.01
C ASP A 92 21.79 -1.22 -0.68
N LYS A 93 22.02 -2.51 -0.42
CA LYS A 93 20.95 -3.47 -0.12
C LYS A 93 20.13 -3.05 1.10
N LEU A 94 20.78 -2.60 2.17
CA LEU A 94 20.09 -2.20 3.39
C LEU A 94 19.24 -0.96 3.18
N LEU A 95 19.68 -0.02 2.33
CA LEU A 95 18.88 1.11 1.89
C LEU A 95 17.62 0.65 1.14
N ILE A 96 17.74 -0.26 0.16
CA ILE A 96 16.59 -0.81 -0.57
C ILE A 96 15.57 -1.45 0.38
N VAL A 97 16.04 -2.31 1.30
CA VAL A 97 15.16 -2.96 2.29
C VAL A 97 14.45 -1.91 3.16
N ARG A 98 15.16 -0.88 3.63
CA ARG A 98 14.56 0.18 4.46
C ARG A 98 13.49 0.98 3.72
N LEU A 99 13.71 1.27 2.44
CA LEU A 99 12.74 1.99 1.62
C LEU A 99 11.55 1.11 1.23
N LEU A 100 11.71 -0.21 1.10
CA LEU A 100 10.61 -1.12 0.79
C LEU A 100 9.68 -1.38 1.98
N ARG A 101 10.15 -1.28 3.23
CA ARG A 101 9.31 -1.46 4.43
C ARG A 101 8.03 -0.60 4.47
N PRO A 102 8.08 0.74 4.29
CA PRO A 102 6.86 1.55 4.28
C PRO A 102 5.94 1.21 3.09
N LEU A 103 6.50 0.78 1.95
CA LEU A 103 5.71 0.32 0.80
C LEU A 103 5.01 -1.02 1.11
N SER A 104 5.68 -1.95 1.77
CA SER A 104 5.08 -3.22 2.23
C SER A 104 3.96 -2.97 3.23
N ALA A 105 4.20 -2.12 4.23
CA ALA A 105 3.20 -1.75 5.24
C ALA A 105 1.96 -1.07 4.62
N SER A 106 2.15 -0.34 3.51
CA SER A 106 1.07 0.34 2.78
C SER A 106 0.41 -0.56 1.71
N GLY A 107 0.85 -1.81 1.55
CA GLY A 107 0.35 -2.74 0.53
C GLY A 107 0.74 -2.39 -0.92
N ILE A 108 1.67 -1.46 -1.11
CA ILE A 108 2.17 -1.06 -2.43
C ILE A 108 3.03 -2.19 -3.03
N VAL A 109 3.78 -2.90 -2.20
CA VAL A 109 4.47 -4.15 -2.52
C VAL A 109 4.11 -5.18 -1.44
N SER A 110 4.38 -6.46 -1.69
CA SER A 110 4.17 -7.52 -0.69
C SER A 110 5.49 -8.22 -0.39
N GLU A 111 5.87 -8.29 0.88
CA GLU A 111 7.03 -9.07 1.34
C GLU A 111 6.57 -10.50 1.67
N THR A 112 6.94 -11.45 0.82
CA THR A 112 6.48 -12.86 0.95
C THR A 112 7.37 -13.69 1.87
N LYS A 113 8.65 -13.33 1.95
CA LYS A 113 9.66 -13.85 2.87
C LYS A 113 10.62 -12.71 3.20
N GLN A 114 11.49 -12.94 4.18
CA GLN A 114 12.52 -11.98 4.55
C GLN A 114 13.26 -11.48 3.30
N GLU A 115 13.10 -10.18 3.02
CA GLU A 115 13.75 -9.49 1.90
C GLU A 115 13.39 -10.00 0.50
N GLU A 116 12.22 -10.63 0.33
CA GLU A 116 11.67 -11.06 -0.96
C GLU A 116 10.34 -10.37 -1.25
N TYR A 117 10.28 -9.60 -2.35
CA TYR A 117 9.16 -8.70 -2.65
C TYR A 117 8.45 -9.10 -3.94
N THR A 118 7.12 -9.06 -3.92
CA THR A 118 6.28 -9.28 -5.09
C THR A 118 5.30 -8.12 -5.31
N ARG A 119 4.81 -8.02 -6.54
CA ARG A 119 3.85 -7.00 -6.96
C ARG A 119 2.46 -7.25 -6.38
N THR A 120 1.79 -6.17 -6.01
CA THR A 120 0.37 -6.13 -5.65
C THR A 120 -0.42 -5.47 -6.78
N PRO A 121 -1.77 -5.47 -6.73
CA PRO A 121 -2.58 -4.70 -7.68
C PRO A 121 -2.20 -3.21 -7.74
N ILE A 122 -1.76 -2.64 -6.61
CA ILE A 122 -1.29 -1.24 -6.55
C ILE A 122 0.01 -1.09 -7.33
N THR A 123 0.99 -1.99 -7.16
CA THR A 123 2.23 -1.94 -7.94
C THR A 123 1.96 -1.98 -9.45
N LYS A 124 1.01 -2.84 -9.87
CA LYS A 124 0.61 -2.95 -11.29
C LYS A 124 -0.03 -1.65 -11.78
N MET A 125 -0.94 -1.08 -10.99
CA MET A 125 -1.61 0.18 -11.34
C MET A 125 -0.62 1.34 -11.44
N LEU A 126 0.40 1.40 -10.59
CA LEU A 126 1.45 2.42 -10.65
C LEU A 126 2.28 2.39 -11.94
N MET A 127 2.29 1.27 -12.68
CA MET A 127 2.96 1.17 -13.98
C MET A 127 2.13 1.73 -15.14
N ASP A 128 0.85 2.10 -14.90
CA ASP A 128 0.09 2.86 -15.88
C ASP A 128 0.82 4.17 -16.21
N ARG A 129 0.92 4.49 -17.50
CA ARG A 129 1.73 5.63 -17.96
C ARG A 129 1.21 6.97 -17.43
N ALA A 130 -0.10 7.16 -17.35
CA ALA A 130 -0.67 8.42 -16.88
C ALA A 130 -0.42 8.60 -15.38
N LEU A 131 -0.59 7.52 -14.60
CA LEU A 131 -0.31 7.54 -13.16
C LEU A 131 1.17 7.71 -12.84
N LEU A 132 2.05 6.98 -13.53
CA LEU A 132 3.49 7.09 -13.33
C LEU A 132 4.01 8.48 -13.70
N GLY A 133 3.56 9.03 -14.82
CA GLY A 133 3.90 10.39 -15.23
C GLY A 133 3.40 11.43 -14.23
N GLY A 134 2.16 11.30 -13.77
CA GLY A 134 1.59 12.17 -12.73
C GLY A 134 2.39 12.11 -11.42
N TYR A 135 2.80 10.92 -10.99
CA TYR A 135 3.59 10.78 -9.76
C TYR A 135 5.01 11.33 -9.91
N GLN A 136 5.68 11.08 -11.05
CA GLN A 136 7.10 11.41 -11.25
C GLN A 136 7.37 12.91 -11.47
N PHE A 137 6.38 13.66 -11.97
CA PHE A 137 6.54 15.05 -12.39
C PHE A 137 5.65 16.06 -11.64
N MET A 138 4.89 15.62 -10.64
CA MET A 138 4.14 16.48 -9.71
C MET A 138 5.00 16.82 -8.49
#